data_AF-A0A382YL14-F1
#
_entry.id   AF-A0A382YL14-F1
#
_cell.length_a   1.000
_cell.length_b   1.000
_cell.length_c   1.000
_cell.angle_alpha   90.00
_cell.angle_beta   90.00
_cell.angle_gamma   90.00
#
_symmetry.space_group_name_H-M   'P 1'
#
loop_
_entity.id
_entity.type
_entity.pdbx_description
1 polymer ?
#
loop_
_entity_poly.entity_id
_entity_poly.type
_entity_poly.pdbx_seq_one_letter_code
_entity_poly.pdbx_strand_id
1 'polypeptide(L)'
;MDGNFLGTTVVGSYPQPDWLIDREALSHVVPRVRQTGLWRVSDEHLEGAQDDATLLAIAQMERAGVELITDGEIRRESYSNRFATALDGVDIENPGQVTGRSGQPTIVPRVVGPIKRNRPVQVRDVEFLRANTDRRIKVTVPGPFTMAQQVQNDHYPDRASLAMDYAVAV
;
A
#
# COMPACT_ATOMS: atom_id res chain seq x y z
N MET A 1 -31.68 8.12 -2.24
CA MET A 1 -31.33 7.90 -0.82
C MET A 1 -31.69 9.17 -0.10
N ASP A 2 -32.71 9.12 0.74
CA ASP A 2 -33.11 10.25 1.57
C ASP A 2 -31.98 10.46 2.59
N GLY A 3 -31.54 11.70 2.81
CA GLY A 3 -30.30 12.08 3.52
C GLY A 3 -30.13 11.64 4.98
N ASN A 4 -30.85 10.62 5.44
CA ASN A 4 -30.82 10.02 6.77
C ASN A 4 -29.98 8.73 6.87
N PHE A 5 -29.21 8.38 5.83
CA PHE A 5 -28.35 7.19 5.84
C PHE A 5 -26.93 7.52 6.33
N LEU A 6 -26.57 7.01 7.51
CA LEU A 6 -25.20 7.05 8.04
C LEU A 6 -24.48 5.75 7.72
N GLY A 7 -23.71 5.76 6.62
CA GLY A 7 -22.98 4.57 6.18
C GLY A 7 -21.73 4.27 7.01
N THR A 8 -21.42 2.99 7.21
CA THR A 8 -20.18 2.56 7.89
C THR A 8 -19.08 2.12 6.91
N THR A 9 -17.83 2.44 7.25
CA THR A 9 -16.64 2.04 6.47
C THR A 9 -15.41 1.97 7.37
N VAL A 10 -14.39 1.23 6.95
CA VAL A 10 -13.03 1.29 7.52
C VAL A 10 -12.17 2.31 6.75
N VAL A 11 -11.02 2.76 7.27
CA VAL A 11 -10.15 3.66 6.48
C VAL A 11 -9.53 2.94 5.28
N GLY A 12 -8.94 1.77 5.48
CA GLY A 12 -8.17 1.04 4.46
C GLY A 12 -7.66 -0.30 4.96
N SER A 13 -6.52 -0.26 5.66
CA SER A 13 -5.83 -1.42 6.22
C SER A 13 -6.65 -2.15 7.29
N TYR A 14 -6.50 -3.47 7.34
CA TYR A 14 -7.06 -4.37 8.32
C TYR A 14 -5.95 -5.25 8.93
N PRO A 15 -6.07 -5.74 10.18
CA PRO A 15 -5.02 -6.55 10.78
C PRO A 15 -4.66 -7.78 9.93
N GLN A 16 -3.39 -7.84 9.51
CA GLN A 16 -2.84 -9.03 8.85
C GLN A 16 -2.69 -10.17 9.87
N PRO A 17 -3.04 -11.41 9.53
CA PRO A 17 -2.88 -12.54 10.45
C PRO A 17 -1.42 -12.81 10.83
N ASP A 18 -1.19 -13.23 12.08
CA ASP A 18 0.16 -13.51 12.61
C ASP A 18 0.91 -14.60 11.82
N TRP A 19 0.18 -15.51 11.19
CA TRP A 19 0.76 -16.56 10.34
C TRP A 19 1.21 -16.05 8.97
N LEU A 20 0.74 -14.88 8.53
CA LEU A 20 1.07 -14.32 7.21
C LEU A 20 2.34 -13.46 7.26
N ILE A 21 2.45 -12.61 8.28
CA ILE A 21 3.49 -11.58 8.35
C ILE A 21 4.06 -11.43 9.77
N ASP A 22 5.35 -11.12 9.86
CA ASP A 22 6.01 -10.81 11.14
C ASP A 22 5.61 -9.42 11.65
N ARG A 23 4.54 -9.38 12.45
CA ARG A 23 4.00 -8.15 13.03
C ARG A 23 4.92 -7.51 14.06
N GLU A 24 5.75 -8.29 14.75
CA GLU A 24 6.70 -7.74 15.73
C GLU A 24 7.78 -6.93 14.99
N ALA A 25 8.34 -7.51 13.92
CA ALA A 25 9.27 -6.80 13.04
C ALA A 25 8.66 -5.52 12.44
N LEU A 26 7.40 -5.57 11.99
CA LEU A 26 6.68 -4.39 11.45
C LEU A 26 6.39 -3.31 12.50
N SER A 27 6.26 -3.66 13.78
CA SER A 27 5.89 -2.71 14.83
C SER A 27 6.98 -1.68 15.13
N HIS A 28 8.23 -1.99 14.77
CA HIS A 28 9.39 -1.15 15.04
C HIS A 28 9.77 -0.24 13.87
N VAL A 29 9.45 -0.61 12.64
CA VAL A 29 9.82 0.13 11.42
C VAL A 29 8.70 0.03 10.39
N VAL A 30 8.26 1.17 9.85
CA VAL A 30 7.38 1.19 8.67
C VAL A 30 8.26 1.16 7.42
N PRO A 31 8.38 0.03 6.71
CA PRO A 31 9.27 -0.07 5.56
C PRO A 31 8.81 0.89 4.45
N ARG A 32 9.77 1.61 3.84
CA ARG A 32 9.54 2.45 2.64
C ARG A 32 10.04 1.82 1.35
N VAL A 33 10.87 0.79 1.50
CA VAL A 33 11.34 -0.12 0.45
C VAL A 33 10.81 -1.52 0.76
N ARG A 34 10.76 -2.40 -0.23
CA ARG A 34 10.36 -3.79 0.00
C ARG A 34 11.41 -4.46 0.91
N GLN A 35 10.95 -5.06 1.99
CA GLN A 35 11.81 -5.81 2.90
C GLN A 35 11.61 -7.30 2.67
N THR A 36 12.71 -8.01 2.44
CA THR A 36 12.71 -9.47 2.40
C THR A 36 12.59 -10.02 3.82
N GLY A 37 11.87 -11.14 3.97
CA GLY A 37 11.76 -11.86 5.25
C GLY A 37 10.67 -11.37 6.22
N LEU A 38 9.87 -10.36 5.88
CA LEU A 38 8.70 -9.99 6.68
C LEU A 38 7.55 -10.99 6.51
N TRP A 39 7.34 -11.48 5.30
CA TRP A 39 6.35 -12.51 5.01
C TRP A 39 6.82 -13.85 5.56
N ARG A 40 5.95 -14.53 6.33
CA ARG A 40 6.25 -15.85 6.90
C ARG A 40 6.05 -16.99 5.89
N VAL A 41 5.35 -16.70 4.80
CA VAL A 41 5.05 -17.64 3.72
C VAL A 41 6.09 -17.49 2.62
N SER A 42 6.52 -18.60 2.02
CA SER A 42 7.47 -18.58 0.91
C SER A 42 6.91 -17.86 -0.32
N ASP A 43 7.77 -17.27 -1.15
CA ASP A 43 7.35 -16.50 -2.33
C ASP A 43 6.45 -17.30 -3.28
N GLU A 44 6.68 -18.62 -3.41
CA GLU A 44 5.85 -19.54 -4.21
C GLU A 44 4.38 -19.57 -3.76
N HIS A 45 4.13 -19.49 -2.45
CA HIS A 45 2.79 -19.61 -1.87
C HIS A 45 2.23 -18.26 -1.37
N LEU A 46 3.04 -17.20 -1.41
CA LEU A 46 2.72 -15.92 -0.77
C LEU A 46 1.46 -15.30 -1.34
N GLU A 47 1.26 -15.36 -2.65
CA GLU A 47 0.09 -14.76 -3.28
C GLU A 47 -1.21 -15.44 -2.86
N GLY A 48 -1.23 -16.78 -2.83
CA GLY A 48 -2.39 -17.55 -2.34
C GLY A 48 -2.65 -17.32 -0.85
N ALA A 49 -1.59 -17.27 -0.03
CA ALA A 49 -1.72 -16.93 1.38
C ALA A 49 -2.30 -15.52 1.61
N GLN A 50 -1.91 -14.55 0.78
CA GLN A 50 -2.48 -13.21 0.80
C GLN A 50 -3.94 -13.20 0.31
N ASP A 51 -4.31 -14.02 -0.68
CA ASP A 51 -5.70 -14.23 -1.12
C ASP A 51 -6.54 -14.74 0.08
N ASP A 52 -6.09 -15.79 0.75
CA ASP A 52 -6.78 -16.39 1.90
C ASP A 52 -6.96 -15.40 3.06
N ALA A 53 -5.91 -14.66 3.40
CA ALA A 53 -5.99 -13.64 4.44
C ALA A 53 -6.91 -12.46 4.04
N THR A 54 -6.99 -12.13 2.75
CA THR A 54 -7.93 -11.12 2.22
C THR A 54 -9.37 -11.60 2.40
N LEU A 55 -9.67 -12.88 2.15
CA LEU A 55 -11.00 -13.45 2.39
C LEU A 55 -11.39 -13.38 3.87
N LEU A 56 -10.46 -13.63 4.78
CA LEU A 56 -10.70 -13.48 6.21
C LEU A 56 -11.05 -12.04 6.58
N ALA A 57 -10.33 -11.05 6.04
CA ALA A 57 -10.61 -9.63 6.28
C ALA A 57 -12.00 -9.21 5.74
N ILE A 58 -12.34 -9.63 4.51
CA ILE A 58 -13.66 -9.42 3.91
C ILE A 58 -14.74 -9.99 4.83
N ALA A 59 -14.66 -11.28 5.16
CA ALA A 59 -15.66 -11.97 5.98
C ALA A 59 -15.83 -11.32 7.36
N GLN A 60 -14.75 -10.83 7.98
CA GLN A 60 -14.83 -10.14 9.26
C GLN A 60 -15.53 -8.78 9.15
N MET A 61 -15.19 -7.96 8.14
CA MET A 61 -15.87 -6.68 7.90
C MET A 61 -17.36 -6.89 7.61
N GLU A 62 -17.73 -7.91 6.82
CA GLU A 62 -19.12 -8.24 6.53
C GLU A 62 -19.89 -8.68 7.78
N ARG A 63 -19.29 -9.56 8.60
CA ARG A 63 -19.86 -10.01 9.87
C ARG A 63 -20.01 -8.87 10.89
N ALA A 64 -19.11 -7.90 10.86
CA ALA A 64 -19.19 -6.69 11.69
C ALA A 64 -20.25 -5.69 11.18
N GLY A 65 -20.87 -5.94 10.02
CA GLY A 65 -21.90 -5.08 9.44
C GLY A 65 -21.35 -3.86 8.69
N VAL A 66 -20.05 -3.81 8.36
CA VAL A 66 -19.45 -2.70 7.61
C VAL A 66 -20.01 -2.68 6.18
N GLU A 67 -20.49 -1.53 5.71
CA GLU A 67 -21.23 -1.45 4.45
C GLU A 67 -20.37 -1.10 3.22
N LEU A 68 -19.33 -0.31 3.43
CA LEU A 68 -18.30 -0.01 2.43
C LEU A 68 -16.98 -0.59 2.91
N ILE A 69 -16.57 -1.71 2.33
CA ILE A 69 -15.42 -2.52 2.77
C ILE A 69 -14.21 -2.32 1.86
N THR A 70 -13.06 -2.85 2.27
CA THR A 70 -11.79 -2.82 1.53
C THR A 70 -11.23 -4.24 1.35
N ASP A 71 -10.10 -4.37 0.68
CA ASP A 71 -9.27 -5.58 0.67
C ASP A 71 -8.44 -5.73 1.96
N GLY A 72 -8.63 -4.83 2.92
CA GLY A 72 -7.84 -4.74 4.14
C GLY A 72 -6.37 -4.37 3.93
N GLU A 73 -5.95 -3.98 2.72
CA GLU A 73 -4.54 -3.78 2.37
C GLU A 73 -3.63 -4.97 2.76
N ILE A 74 -4.19 -6.19 2.83
CA ILE A 74 -3.54 -7.38 3.38
C ILE A 74 -2.22 -7.71 2.68
N ARG A 75 -2.08 -7.29 1.43
CA ARG A 75 -0.94 -7.58 0.55
C ARG A 75 0.16 -6.52 0.57
N ARG A 76 0.15 -5.65 1.58
CA ARG A 76 1.07 -4.51 1.68
C ARG A 76 1.86 -4.60 2.98
N GLU A 77 3.17 -4.47 2.90
CA GLU A 77 4.03 -4.30 4.09
C GLU A 77 3.88 -2.88 4.65
N SER A 78 3.59 -1.91 3.78
CA SER A 78 3.20 -0.56 4.14
C SER A 78 2.26 0.03 3.10
N TYR A 79 1.43 0.98 3.54
CA TYR A 79 0.40 1.63 2.72
C TYR A 79 0.90 2.14 1.35
N SER A 80 2.11 2.70 1.29
CA SER A 80 2.65 3.33 0.08
C SER A 80 3.50 2.39 -0.77
N ASN A 81 4.14 1.38 -0.18
CA ASN A 81 5.18 0.59 -0.85
C ASN A 81 4.67 -0.13 -2.08
N ARG A 82 3.54 -0.84 -1.99
CA ARG A 82 3.02 -1.64 -3.11
C ARG A 82 2.81 -0.80 -4.37
N PHE A 83 2.34 0.45 -4.20
CA PHE A 83 2.13 1.36 -5.32
C PHE A 83 3.40 2.07 -5.76
N ALA A 84 4.09 2.75 -4.83
CA ALA A 84 5.26 3.57 -5.17
C ALA A 84 6.41 2.75 -5.77
N THR A 85 6.64 1.53 -5.29
CA THR A 85 7.72 0.64 -5.78
C THR A 85 7.41 -0.04 -7.11
N ALA A 86 6.19 0.11 -7.63
CA ALA A 86 5.79 -0.45 -8.93
C ALA A 86 5.95 0.56 -10.08
N LEU A 87 6.26 1.83 -9.77
CA LEU A 87 6.39 2.90 -10.74
C LEU A 87 7.81 2.95 -11.30
N ASP A 88 7.92 3.16 -12.60
CA ASP A 88 9.20 3.44 -13.24
C ASP A 88 9.76 4.78 -12.75
N GLY A 89 11.08 4.92 -12.79
CA GLY A 89 11.78 6.09 -12.24
C GLY A 89 12.06 5.99 -10.74
N VAL A 90 11.46 5.02 -10.03
CA VAL A 90 11.71 4.71 -8.63
C VAL A 90 12.74 3.57 -8.53
N ASP A 91 13.94 3.88 -8.03
CA ASP A 91 14.99 2.92 -7.71
C ASP A 91 14.81 2.41 -6.28
N ILE A 92 14.56 1.10 -6.16
CA ILE A 92 14.41 0.38 -4.89
C ILE A 92 15.63 -0.47 -4.54
N GLU A 93 16.55 -0.69 -5.49
CA GLU A 93 17.73 -1.54 -5.33
C GLU A 93 18.89 -0.76 -4.71
N ASN A 94 18.97 0.55 -4.98
CA ASN A 94 19.98 1.43 -4.40
C ASN A 94 19.31 2.48 -3.51
N PRO A 95 18.74 2.12 -2.35
CA PRO A 95 17.93 3.03 -1.56
C PRO A 95 18.73 4.21 -0.99
N GLY A 96 18.05 5.34 -0.86
CA GLY A 96 18.56 6.58 -0.27
C GLY A 96 18.14 6.75 1.18
N GLN A 97 18.37 7.95 1.72
CA GLN A 97 17.97 8.28 3.09
C GLN A 97 17.30 9.65 3.15
N VAL A 98 16.22 9.75 3.90
CA VAL A 98 15.65 11.04 4.33
C VAL A 98 15.68 11.15 5.84
N THR A 99 15.79 12.38 6.35
CA THR A 99 15.64 12.65 7.78
C THR A 99 14.19 12.44 8.19
N GLY A 100 13.94 11.42 9.02
CA GLY A 100 12.63 11.15 9.59
C GLY A 100 12.20 12.23 10.59
N ARG A 101 10.94 12.20 11.01
CA ARG A 101 10.38 13.17 11.98
C ARG A 101 11.12 13.20 13.32
N SER A 102 11.71 12.09 13.72
CA SER A 102 12.51 11.96 14.95
C SER A 102 13.96 12.44 14.77
N GLY A 103 14.33 12.98 13.60
CA GLY A 103 15.71 13.33 13.24
C GLY A 103 16.56 12.12 12.81
N GLN A 104 16.03 10.90 12.94
CA GLN A 104 16.73 9.67 12.56
C GLN A 104 16.63 9.42 11.05
N PRO A 105 17.70 8.93 10.39
CA PRO A 105 17.66 8.58 8.99
C PRO A 105 16.67 7.44 8.75
N THR A 106 15.84 7.59 7.72
CA THR A 106 14.90 6.57 7.26
C THR A 106 15.31 6.14 5.86
N ILE A 107 15.49 4.84 5.67
CA ILE A 107 15.75 4.25 4.35
C ILE A 107 14.51 4.44 3.48
N VAL A 108 14.70 5.02 2.30
CA VAL A 108 13.64 5.32 1.32
C VAL A 108 14.08 4.95 -0.09
N PRO A 109 13.15 4.72 -1.01
CA PRO A 109 13.50 4.64 -2.42
C PRO A 109 14.11 5.95 -2.92
N ARG A 110 14.74 5.90 -4.09
CA ARG A 110 15.22 7.09 -4.81
C ARG A 110 14.41 7.28 -6.07
N VAL A 111 14.16 8.54 -6.42
CA VAL A 111 13.64 8.90 -7.72
C VAL A 111 14.80 9.34 -8.59
N VAL A 112 15.13 8.51 -9.56
CA VAL A 112 16.30 8.66 -10.45
C VAL A 112 15.90 8.98 -11.90
N GLY A 113 14.61 8.99 -12.19
CA GLY A 113 14.05 9.25 -13.51
C GLY A 113 12.58 9.68 -13.45
N PRO A 114 11.95 9.91 -14.62
CA PRO A 114 10.57 10.33 -14.69
C PRO A 114 9.63 9.23 -14.16
N ILE A 115 8.67 9.62 -13.33
CA ILE A 115 7.65 8.73 -12.76
C ILE A 115 6.69 8.29 -13.86
N LYS A 116 6.58 6.98 -14.07
CA LYS A 116 5.61 6.42 -15.04
C LYS A 116 4.95 5.17 -14.51
N ARG A 117 3.62 5.08 -14.69
CA ARG A 117 2.85 3.85 -14.47
C ARG A 117 2.66 3.11 -15.79
N ASN A 118 3.58 2.21 -16.11
CA ASN A 118 3.55 1.44 -17.37
C ASN A 118 2.70 0.16 -17.31
N ARG A 119 2.22 -0.22 -16.12
CA ARG A 119 1.36 -1.39 -15.92
C ARG A 119 0.35 -1.16 -14.80
N PRO A 120 -0.80 -1.86 -14.80
CA PRO A 120 -1.69 -1.90 -13.66
C PRO A 120 -0.96 -2.34 -12.39
N VAL A 121 -1.24 -1.70 -11.25
CA VAL A 121 -0.62 -2.03 -9.97
C VAL A 121 -1.57 -2.81 -9.05
N GLN A 122 -2.77 -2.28 -8.82
CA GLN A 122 -3.75 -2.82 -7.86
C GLN A 122 -5.03 -3.34 -8.52
N VAL A 123 -5.06 -3.45 -9.85
CA VAL A 123 -6.27 -3.90 -10.58
C VAL A 123 -6.68 -5.31 -10.15
N ARG A 124 -5.73 -6.26 -10.06
CA ARG A 124 -6.00 -7.61 -9.53
C ARG A 124 -6.58 -7.57 -8.12
N ASP A 125 -6.04 -6.71 -7.26
CA ASP A 125 -6.49 -6.60 -5.86
C ASP A 125 -7.96 -6.15 -5.80
N VAL A 126 -8.35 -5.20 -6.66
CA VAL A 126 -9.74 -4.72 -6.82
C VAL A 126 -10.63 -5.81 -7.41
N GLU A 127 -10.17 -6.52 -8.45
CA GLU A 127 -10.91 -7.62 -9.09
C GLU A 127 -11.19 -8.74 -8.10
N PHE A 128 -10.18 -9.13 -7.31
CA PHE A 128 -10.32 -10.13 -6.26
C PHE A 128 -11.31 -9.70 -5.18
N LEU A 129 -11.21 -8.46 -4.69
CA LEU A 129 -12.16 -7.92 -3.71
C LEU A 129 -13.59 -7.92 -4.28
N ARG A 130 -13.78 -7.47 -5.52
CA ARG A 130 -15.10 -7.43 -6.16
C ARG A 130 -15.70 -8.82 -6.35
N ALA A 131 -14.89 -9.82 -6.68
CA ALA A 131 -15.35 -11.18 -6.89
C ALA A 131 -15.82 -11.88 -5.61
N ASN A 132 -15.43 -11.38 -4.43
CA ASN A 132 -15.62 -12.06 -3.14
C ASN A 132 -16.55 -11.32 -2.16
N THR A 133 -17.29 -10.32 -2.62
CA THR A 133 -18.33 -9.65 -1.81
C THR A 133 -19.38 -9.06 -2.74
N ASP A 134 -20.59 -8.83 -2.23
CA ASP A 134 -21.64 -8.01 -2.88
C ASP A 134 -21.71 -6.59 -2.33
N ARG A 135 -20.95 -6.27 -1.26
CA ARG A 135 -20.96 -4.95 -0.63
C ARG A 135 -20.35 -3.87 -1.55
N ARG A 136 -20.53 -2.61 -1.15
CA ARG A 136 -19.77 -1.51 -1.74
C ARG A 136 -18.31 -1.71 -1.36
N ILE A 137 -17.42 -1.48 -2.32
CA ILE A 137 -15.98 -1.64 -2.13
C ILE A 137 -15.27 -0.31 -2.33
N LYS A 138 -14.14 -0.14 -1.66
CA LYS A 138 -13.14 0.88 -1.99
C LYS A 138 -11.74 0.29 -1.88
N VAL A 139 -10.80 0.91 -2.58
CA VAL A 139 -9.37 0.61 -2.46
C VAL A 139 -8.64 1.92 -2.19
N THR A 140 -7.59 1.84 -1.37
CA THR A 140 -6.75 2.98 -1.03
C THR A 140 -5.55 3.06 -1.96
N VAL A 141 -5.23 4.27 -2.41
CA VAL A 141 -4.04 4.58 -3.21
C VAL A 141 -3.27 5.70 -2.49
N PRO A 142 -1.92 5.64 -2.43
CA PRO A 142 -1.11 6.71 -1.87
C PRO A 142 -1.27 8.03 -2.60
N GLY A 143 -1.51 9.09 -1.83
CA GLY A 143 -1.56 10.44 -2.38
C GLY A 143 -0.18 10.88 -2.91
N PRO A 144 -0.12 11.66 -4.01
CA PRO A 144 1.13 12.10 -4.62
C PRO A 144 2.03 12.91 -3.67
N PHE A 145 1.42 13.77 -2.85
CA PHE A 145 2.14 14.51 -1.81
C PHE A 145 2.85 13.57 -0.83
N THR A 146 2.17 12.53 -0.35
CA THR A 146 2.74 11.57 0.59
C THR A 146 3.90 10.80 -0.03
N MET A 147 3.77 10.35 -1.29
CA MET A 147 4.85 9.65 -1.99
C MET A 147 6.08 10.55 -2.15
N ALA A 148 5.90 11.81 -2.54
CA ALA A 148 6.99 12.77 -2.68
C ALA A 148 7.70 13.13 -1.35
N GLN A 149 7.11 12.82 -0.19
CA GLN A 149 7.73 12.99 1.14
C GLN A 149 8.51 11.75 1.59
N GLN A 150 8.27 10.60 0.99
CA GLN A 150 8.77 9.29 1.43
C GLN A 150 9.83 8.73 0.48
N VAL A 151 10.54 9.62 -0.19
CA VAL A 151 11.49 9.30 -1.26
C VAL A 151 12.62 10.31 -1.26
N GLN A 152 13.81 9.87 -1.65
CA GLN A 152 14.90 10.79 -1.97
C GLN A 152 14.76 11.21 -3.44
N ASN A 153 14.73 12.51 -3.71
CA ASN A 153 14.56 13.03 -5.06
C ASN A 153 15.91 13.41 -5.68
N ASP A 154 16.37 12.61 -6.65
CA ASP A 154 17.62 12.82 -7.37
C ASP A 154 17.40 13.23 -8.84
N HIS A 155 16.14 13.43 -9.26
CA HIS A 155 15.78 13.70 -10.66
C HIS A 155 15.09 15.06 -10.87
N TYR A 156 14.10 15.38 -10.04
CA TYR A 156 13.28 16.58 -10.21
C TYR A 156 13.92 17.78 -9.50
N PRO A 157 13.72 19.01 -10.01
CA PRO A 157 14.30 20.22 -9.40
C PRO A 157 13.74 20.50 -8.00
N ASP A 158 12.51 20.06 -7.72
CA ASP A 158 11.85 20.27 -6.44
C ASP A 158 10.83 19.17 -6.14
N ARG A 159 10.35 19.15 -4.89
CA ARG A 159 9.34 18.17 -4.45
C ARG A 159 7.97 18.39 -5.09
N ALA A 160 7.65 19.61 -5.53
CA ALA A 160 6.34 19.94 -6.09
C ALA A 160 6.20 19.34 -7.49
N SER A 161 7.21 19.50 -8.33
CA SER A 161 7.31 18.89 -9.67
C SER A 161 7.28 17.36 -9.59
N LEU A 162 8.00 16.75 -8.64
CA LEU A 162 7.89 15.32 -8.36
C LEU A 162 6.45 14.91 -7.96
N ALA A 163 5.83 15.64 -7.03
CA ALA A 163 4.47 15.34 -6.60
C ALA A 163 3.44 15.44 -7.75
N MET A 164 3.65 16.36 -8.70
CA MET A 164 2.78 16.46 -9.88
C MET A 164 2.94 15.27 -10.82
N ASP A 165 4.15 14.73 -10.99
CA ASP A 165 4.34 13.56 -11.85
C ASP A 165 3.80 12.27 -11.19
N TYR A 166 3.91 12.16 -9.87
CA TYR A 166 3.16 11.15 -9.11
C TYR A 166 1.64 11.29 -9.29
N ALA A 167 1.10 12.51 -9.39
CA ALA A 167 -0.33 12.73 -9.59
C ALA A 167 -0.84 12.26 -10.95
N VAL A 168 0.01 12.28 -11.98
CA VAL A 168 -0.30 11.70 -13.29
C VAL A 168 -0.31 10.17 -13.25
N ALA A 169 0.52 9.57 -12.40
CA ALA A 169 0.67 8.11 -12.30
C ALA A 169 -0.42 7.42 -11.45
N VAL A 170 -1.07 8.15 -10.53
CA VAL A 170 -2.15 7.66 -9.66
C VAL A 170 -3.47 7.55 -10.44
#